data_AF-A0A418GR62-F1
#
_entry.id   AF-A0A418GR62-F1
#
_cell.length_a   1.000
_cell.length_b   1.000
_cell.length_c   1.000
_cell.angle_alpha   90.00
_cell.angle_beta   90.00
_cell.angle_gamma   90.00
#
_symmetry.space_group_name_H-M   'P 1'
#
loop_
_entity.id
_entity.type
_entity.pdbx_description
1 polymer ?
#
loop_
_entity_poly.entity_id
_entity_poly.type
_entity_poly.pdbx_seq_one_letter_code
_entity_poly.pdbx_strand_id
1 'polypeptide(L)' 'MVADFFMGSGSTVKAAMALGRRAIGVELETGRFEQTVREVQDLIV' A
#
# COMPACT_ATOMS: atom_id res chain seq x y z
N MET A 1 -2.07 -13.58 -1.65
CA MET A 1 -1.03 -12.66 -1.18
C MET A 1 -0.54 -11.90 -2.39
N VAL A 2 -0.47 -10.56 -2.33
CA VAL A 2 -0.03 -9.68 -3.42
C VAL A 2 1.25 -8.97 -2.98
N ALA A 3 2.24 -8.85 -3.86
CA ALA A 3 3.46 -8.11 -3.59
C ALA A 3 3.64 -7.02 -4.65
N ASP A 4 3.97 -5.81 -4.21
CA ASP A 4 4.28 -4.68 -5.07
C ASP A 4 5.61 -4.06 -4.64
N PHE A 5 6.66 -4.28 -5.43
CA PHE A 5 8.01 -3.81 -5.10
C PHE A 5 8.27 -2.35 -5.50
N PHE A 6 7.33 -1.72 -6.20
CA PHE A 6 7.38 -0.32 -6.63
C PHE A 6 6.05 0.35 -6.28
N MET A 7 5.76 0.37 -4.98
CA MET A 7 4.42 0.65 -4.46
C MET A 7 3.87 2.00 -4.91
N GLY A 8 4.70 3.04 -5.07
CA GLY A 8 4.24 4.34 -5.54
C GLY A 8 3.08 4.86 -4.67
N SER A 9 1.89 5.03 -5.26
CA SER A 9 0.64 5.45 -4.56
C SER A 9 -0.01 4.37 -3.70
N GLY A 10 0.52 3.15 -3.71
CA GLY A 10 -0.09 1.99 -3.09
C GLY A 10 -1.37 1.52 -3.77
N SER A 11 -1.62 1.86 -5.04
CA SER A 11 -2.86 1.46 -5.74
C SER A 11 -3.07 -0.06 -5.73
N THR A 12 -2.01 -0.84 -5.93
CA THR A 12 -2.05 -2.31 -5.85
C THR A 12 -2.39 -2.80 -4.45
N VAL A 13 -1.80 -2.21 -3.42
CA VAL A 13 -2.04 -2.55 -2.01
C VAL A 13 -3.49 -2.24 -1.62
N LYS A 14 -3.97 -1.03 -1.95
CA LYS A 14 -5.35 -0.59 -1.68
C LYS A 14 -6.38 -1.48 -2.36
N ALA A 15 -6.16 -1.83 -3.63
CA ALA A 15 -7.05 -2.76 -4.35
C ALA A 15 -7.04 -4.16 -3.74
N ALA A 16 -5.87 -4.67 -3.34
CA ALA A 16 -5.76 -5.96 -2.67
C ALA A 16 -6.53 -5.97 -1.34
N MET A 17 -6.44 -4.90 -0.54
CA MET A 17 -7.21 -4.74 0.71
C MET A 17 -8.72 -4.72 0.48
N ALA A 18 -9.19 -3.94 -0.51
CA ALA A 18 -10.62 -3.87 -0.85
C ALA A 18 -11.21 -5.24 -1.27
N LEU A 19 -10.36 -6.12 -1.82
CA LEU A 19 -10.73 -7.49 -2.19
C LEU A 19 -10.51 -8.52 -1.06
N GLY A 20 -10.24 -8.08 0.17
CA GLY A 20 -9.99 -8.95 1.32
C GLY A 20 -8.69 -9.76 1.23
N ARG A 21 -7.71 -9.30 0.43
CA ARG A 21 -6.41 -9.97 0.25
C ARG A 21 -5.35 -9.32 1.13
N ARG A 22 -4.40 -10.15 1.58
CA ARG A 22 -3.14 -9.69 2.17
C ARG A 22 -2.18 -9.17 1.10
N ALA A 23 -1.52 -8.05 1.36
CA ALA A 23 -0.54 -7.44 0.47
C ALA A 23 0.74 -6.98 1.21
N ILE A 24 1.85 -6.90 0.48
CA ILE A 24 3.12 -6.29 0.91
C ILE A 24 3.57 -5.29 -0.16
N GLY A 25 3.98 -4.09 0.27
CA GLY A 25 4.47 -3.02 -0.60
C GLY A 25 5.87 -2.58 -0.21
N VAL A 26 6.72 -2.28 -1.20
CA VAL A 26 8.04 -1.66 -0.99
C VAL A 26 8.08 -0.34 -1.79
N GLU A 27 8.60 0.70 -1.15
CA GLU A 27 8.90 1.99 -1.78
C GLU A 27 10.21 2.51 -1.17
N LEU A 28 11.12 3.01 -2.02
CA LEU A 28 12.44 3.47 -1.59
C LEU A 28 12.44 4.97 -1.26
N GLU A 29 11.54 5.74 -1.86
CA GLU A 29 11.40 7.15 -1.55
C GLU A 29 10.60 7.32 -0.25
N THR A 30 11.28 7.78 0.81
CA THR A 30 10.72 7.86 2.16
C THR A 30 9.44 8.70 2.23
N GLY A 31 9.39 9.86 1.57
CA GLY A 31 8.22 10.73 1.58
C GLY A 31 7.00 10.03 0.97
N ARG A 32 7.21 9.34 -0.15
CA ARG A 32 6.20 8.57 -0.87
C ARG A 32 5.74 7.36 -0.08
N PHE A 33 6.67 6.67 0.57
CA PHE A 33 6.37 5.56 1.46
C PHE A 33 5.48 6.01 2.62
N GLU A 34 5.88 7.04 3.36
CA GLU A 34 5.14 7.55 4.51
C GLU A 34 3.76 8.07 4.13
N GLN A 35 3.64 8.80 3.02
CA GLN A 35 2.37 9.26 2.49
C GLN A 35 1.44 8.07 2.23
N THR A 36 1.93 7.06 1.52
CA THR A 36 1.13 5.88 1.16
C THR A 36 0.74 5.05 2.38
N VAL A 37 1.61 4.94 3.39
CA VAL A 37 1.29 4.28 4.66
C VAL A 37 0.14 4.97 5.37
N ARG A 38 0.13 6.32 5.46
CA ARG A 38 -0.98 7.07 6.05
C ARG A 38 -2.28 6.82 5.29
N GLU A 39 -2.25 6.95 3.97
CA GLU A 39 -3.42 6.70 3.12
C GLU A 39 -3.96 5.27 3.23
N VAL A 40 -3.10 4.27 3.48
CA VAL A 40 -3.51 2.87 3.71
C VAL A 40 -4.06 2.68 5.12
N GLN A 41 -3.47 3.32 6.13
CA GLN A 41 -3.95 3.27 7.52
C GLN A 41 -5.34 3.88 7.66
N ASP A 42 -5.63 4.97 6.94
CA ASP A 42 -6.95 5.60 6.92
C ASP A 42 -8.07 4.68 6.36
N LEU A 43 -7.72 3.58 5.69
CA LEU A 43 -8.68 2.58 5.19
C LEU A 43 -9.01 1.50 6.22
N ILE A 44 -8.27 1.43 7.33
CA ILE A 44 -8.47 0.47 8.41
C ILE A 44 -9.17 1.21 9.55
N VAL A 45 -10.51 1.28 9.49
CA VAL A 45 -11.37 1.80 10.57
C VAL A 45 -11.54 0.75 11.67
#